data_AF-A0A109W6D3-F1
#
_entry.id   AF-A0A109W6D3-F1
#
_cell.length_a   1.000
_cell.length_b   1.000
_cell.length_c   1.000
_cell.angle_alpha   90.00
_cell.angle_beta   90.00
_cell.angle_gamma   90.00
#
_symmetry.space_group_name_H-M   'P 1'
#
loop_
_entity.id
_entity.type
_entity.pdbx_description
1 polymer ?
#
loop_
_entity_poly.entity_id
_entity_poly.type
_entity_poly.pdbx_seq_one_letter_code
_entity_poly.pdbx_strand_id
1 'polypeptide(L)'
;MPVFSSLLAAAFYVADSVLTLYFWIVLVSAAMSWINPDPYNPIVRGIRTLTEPVFYRVRKALPFSYAGGMDFSPVVVLLGIKFIQVFMGQLVARMAI
;
A
#
# COMPACT_ATOMS: atom_id res chain seq x y z
N MET A 1 -23.36 16.71 13.88
CA MET A 1 -23.68 15.77 14.97
C MET A 1 -22.39 15.09 15.42
N PRO A 2 -21.93 15.32 16.66
CA PRO A 2 -20.62 14.86 17.15
C PRO A 2 -20.44 13.34 17.12
N VAL A 3 -21.55 12.58 17.16
CA VAL A 3 -21.53 11.11 17.07
C VAL A 3 -21.15 10.64 15.67
N PHE A 4 -21.73 11.24 14.62
CA PHE A 4 -21.46 10.82 13.23
C PHE A 4 -20.02 11.09 12.82
N SER A 5 -19.47 12.25 13.16
CA SER A 5 -18.05 12.59 12.91
C SER A 5 -17.11 11.64 13.64
N SER A 6 -17.44 11.25 14.88
CA SER A 6 -16.64 10.30 15.66
C SER A 6 -16.63 8.90 15.05
N LEU A 7 -17.79 8.42 14.57
CA LEU A 7 -17.88 7.13 13.87
C LEU A 7 -17.05 7.12 12.58
N LEU A 8 -17.11 8.22 11.82
CA LEU A 8 -16.34 8.37 10.58
C LEU A 8 -14.83 8.41 10.86
N ALA A 9 -14.41 9.11 11.91
CA ALA A 9 -13.01 9.15 12.35
C ALA A 9 -12.50 7.76 12.80
N ALA A 10 -13.32 7.00 13.53
CA ALA A 10 -12.97 5.64 13.95
C ALA A 10 -12.82 4.71 12.72
N ALA A 11 -13.74 4.78 11.76
CA ALA A 11 -13.66 4.02 10.53
C ALA A 11 -12.40 4.37 9.71
N PHE A 12 -12.08 5.67 9.61
CA PHE A 12 -10.84 6.15 9.00
C PHE A 12 -9.61 5.58 9.70
N TYR A 13 -9.57 5.60 11.04
CA TYR A 13 -8.43 5.08 11.81
C TYR A 13 -8.18 3.59 11.55
N VAL A 14 -9.25 2.78 11.47
CA VAL A 14 -9.13 1.36 11.14
C VAL A 14 -8.62 1.17 9.71
N ALA A 15 -9.16 1.92 8.74
CA ALA A 15 -8.72 1.86 7.36
C ALA A 15 -7.24 2.29 7.21
N ASP A 16 -6.84 3.37 7.89
CA ASP A 16 -5.47 3.87 7.91
C ASP A 16 -4.49 2.86 8.55
N SER A 17 -4.92 2.16 9.58
CA SER A 17 -4.14 1.09 10.22
C SER A 17 -3.88 -0.07 9.25
N VAL A 18 -4.90 -0.50 8.50
CA VAL A 18 -4.76 -1.55 7.48
C VAL A 18 -3.85 -1.10 6.34
N LEU A 19 -4.01 0.13 5.85
CA LEU A 19 -3.14 0.71 4.83
C LEU A 19 -1.69 0.83 5.31
N THR A 20 -1.48 1.19 6.57
CA THR A 20 -0.15 1.24 7.18
C THR A 20 0.50 -0.14 7.27
N LEU A 21 -0.26 -1.17 7.67
CA LEU A 21 0.23 -2.55 7.66
C LEU A 21 0.63 -2.98 6.24
N TYR A 22 -0.24 -2.70 5.26
CA TYR A 22 0.03 -3.05 3.86
C TYR A 22 1.22 -2.26 3.29
N PHE A 23 1.40 -1.00 3.69
CA PHE A 23 2.58 -0.20 3.34
C PHE A 23 3.87 -0.90 3.76
N TRP A 24 3.93 -1.42 4.99
CA TRP A 24 5.09 -2.18 5.46
C TRP A 24 5.31 -3.48 4.68
N ILE A 25 4.24 -4.21 4.34
CA ILE A 25 4.34 -5.42 3.49
C ILE A 25 4.94 -5.07 2.12
N VAL A 26 4.46 -4.01 1.48
CA VAL A 26 4.97 -3.54 0.17
C VAL A 26 6.41 -3.06 0.30
N LEU A 27 6.76 -2.36 1.38
CA LEU A 27 8.12 -1.89 1.63
C LEU A 27 9.10 -3.08 1.78
N VAL A 28 8.71 -4.10 2.55
CA VAL A 28 9.50 -5.34 2.65
C VAL A 28 9.59 -6.03 1.29
N SER A 29 8.50 -6.10 0.52
CA SER A 29 8.53 -6.66 -0.83
C SER A 29 9.48 -5.91 -1.77
N ALA A 30 9.60 -4.59 -1.62
CA ALA A 30 10.58 -3.77 -2.36
C ALA A 30 12.01 -4.08 -1.92
N ALA A 31 12.25 -4.22 -0.61
CA ALA A 31 13.57 -4.62 -0.11
C ALA A 31 13.98 -6.02 -0.62
N MET A 32 13.03 -6.97 -0.69
CA MET A 32 13.25 -8.30 -1.23
C MET A 32 13.69 -8.29 -2.70
N SER A 33 13.26 -7.32 -3.51
CA SER A 33 13.70 -7.24 -4.92
C SER A 33 15.16 -6.83 -5.07
N TRP A 34 15.74 -6.12 -4.08
CA TRP A 34 17.15 -5.72 -4.08
C TRP A 34 18.09 -6.80 -3.54
N ILE A 35 17.65 -7.58 -2.55
CA ILE A 35 18.51 -8.59 -1.90
C ILE A 35 18.32 -10.01 -2.45
N ASN A 36 17.28 -10.24 -3.25
CA ASN A 36 16.96 -11.52 -3.89
C ASN A 36 16.96 -12.72 -2.91
N PRO A 37 16.05 -12.76 -1.92
CA PRO A 37 16.00 -13.80 -0.90
C PRO A 37 15.52 -15.15 -1.47
N ASP A 38 15.74 -16.25 -0.72
CA ASP A 38 15.32 -17.60 -1.11
C ASP A 38 13.81 -17.67 -1.45
N PRO A 39 13.45 -17.99 -2.71
CA PRO A 39 12.05 -18.11 -3.15
C PRO A 39 11.24 -19.20 -2.43
N TYR A 40 11.92 -20.19 -1.83
CA TYR A 40 11.28 -21.29 -1.10
C TYR A 40 10.98 -20.94 0.36
N ASN A 41 11.35 -19.75 0.83
CA ASN A 41 10.97 -19.29 2.15
C ASN A 41 9.45 -19.00 2.20
N PRO A 42 8.69 -19.61 3.13
CA PRO A 42 7.25 -19.38 3.25
C PRO A 42 6.87 -17.91 3.47
N ILE A 43 7.71 -17.12 4.14
CA ILE A 43 7.47 -15.69 4.39
C ILE A 43 7.57 -14.90 3.07
N VAL A 44 8.59 -15.18 2.26
CA VAL A 44 8.78 -14.55 0.94
C VAL A 44 7.60 -14.89 0.03
N ARG A 45 7.15 -16.15 0.01
CA ARG A 45 5.95 -16.55 -0.75
C ARG A 45 4.71 -15.83 -0.27
N GLY A 46 4.49 -15.75 1.04
CA GLY A 46 3.34 -15.05 1.62
C GLY A 46 3.29 -13.58 1.21
N ILE A 47 4.43 -12.88 1.31
CA ILE A 47 4.53 -11.47 0.88
C ILE A 47 4.24 -11.34 -0.61
N ARG A 48 4.86 -12.17 -1.46
CA ARG A 48 4.62 -12.15 -2.91
C ARG A 48 3.15 -12.43 -3.27
N THR A 49 2.51 -13.37 -2.59
CA THR A 49 1.08 -13.66 -2.79
C THR A 49 0.20 -12.45 -2.45
N LEU A 50 0.56 -11.68 -1.43
CA LEU A 50 -0.17 -10.49 -1.01
C LEU A 50 0.09 -9.26 -1.91
N THR A 51 1.27 -9.14 -2.51
CA THR A 51 1.65 -7.97 -3.30
C THR A 51 1.44 -8.14 -4.81
N GLU A 52 1.62 -9.35 -5.36
CA GLU A 52 1.59 -9.59 -6.80
C GLU A 52 0.27 -9.19 -7.48
N PRO A 53 -0.93 -9.44 -6.90
CA PRO A 53 -2.18 -9.01 -7.54
C PRO A 53 -2.24 -7.50 -7.77
N VAL A 54 -1.70 -6.70 -6.83
CA VAL A 54 -1.67 -5.24 -6.94
C VAL A 54 -0.55 -4.80 -7.88
N PHE A 55 0.64 -5.39 -7.77
CA PHE A 55 1.76 -5.09 -8.66
C PHE A 55 1.41 -5.40 -10.12
N TYR A 56 0.77 -6.53 -10.40
CA TYR A 56 0.30 -6.87 -11.73
C TYR A 56 -0.64 -5.81 -12.30
N ARG A 57 -1.59 -5.30 -11.50
CA ARG A 57 -2.50 -4.23 -11.93
C ARG A 57 -1.75 -2.93 -12.21
N VAL A 58 -0.76 -2.60 -11.38
CA VAL A 58 0.10 -1.43 -11.58
C VAL A 58 0.93 -1.56 -12.85
N ARG A 59 1.63 -2.69 -13.06
CA ARG A 59 2.42 -2.93 -14.28
C ARG A 59 1.55 -2.87 -15.54
N LYS A 60 0.31 -3.36 -15.47
CA LYS A 60 -0.64 -3.29 -16.59
C LYS A 60 -1.11 -1.85 -16.87
N ALA A 61 -1.37 -1.06 -15.84
CA ALA A 61 -1.84 0.32 -15.99
C ALA A 61 -0.70 1.30 -16.33
N LEU A 62 0.49 1.05 -15.80
CA LEU A 62 1.69 1.88 -15.94
C LEU A 62 2.86 0.99 -16.42
N PRO A 63 2.92 0.66 -17.73
CA PRO A 63 3.91 -0.27 -18.27
C PRO A 63 5.37 0.15 -18.01
N PHE A 64 5.61 1.46 -17.92
CA PHE A 64 6.92 2.03 -17.60
C PHE A 64 7.41 1.72 -16.18
N SER A 65 6.53 1.28 -15.27
CA SER A 65 6.91 0.83 -13.93
C SER A 65 7.74 -0.45 -13.95
N TYR A 66 7.69 -1.20 -15.05
CA TYR A 66 8.55 -2.36 -15.30
C TYR A 66 9.44 -2.07 -16.50
N ALA A 67 10.51 -1.31 -16.27
CA ALA A 67 11.43 -0.88 -17.32
C ALA A 67 12.86 -1.31 -16.98
N GLY A 68 13.59 -1.80 -17.98
CA GLY A 68 15.02 -2.14 -17.83
C GLY A 68 15.32 -3.32 -16.89
N GLY A 69 14.36 -4.21 -16.66
CA GLY A 69 14.53 -5.37 -15.77
C GLY A 69 14.40 -5.07 -14.27
N MET A 70 14.06 -3.83 -13.91
CA MET A 70 13.79 -3.42 -12.53
C MET A 70 12.30 -3.13 -12.34
N ASP A 71 11.72 -3.64 -11.24
CA ASP A 71 10.31 -3.44 -10.92
C ASP A 71 10.12 -2.25 -9.96
N PHE A 72 9.60 -1.13 -10.49
CA PHE A 72 9.23 0.06 -9.72
C PHE A 72 7.76 0.04 -9.25
N SER A 73 7.02 -1.03 -9.51
CA SER A 73 5.64 -1.19 -9.01
C SER A 73 5.51 -1.00 -7.49
N PRO A 74 6.45 -1.49 -6.64
CA PRO A 74 6.37 -1.25 -5.20
C PRO A 74 6.37 0.24 -4.86
N VAL A 75 7.19 1.05 -5.52
CA VAL A 75 7.26 2.51 -5.30
C VAL A 75 5.92 3.17 -5.63
N VAL A 76 5.33 2.81 -6.77
CA VAL A 76 4.03 3.34 -7.18
C VAL A 76 2.94 2.98 -6.16
N VAL A 77 2.94 1.73 -5.66
CA VAL A 77 1.98 1.31 -4.64
C VAL A 77 2.19 2.05 -3.32
N LEU A 78 3.43 2.24 -2.87
CA LEU A 78 3.73 3.00 -1.65
C LEU A 78 3.23 4.45 -1.75
N LEU A 79 3.46 5.10 -2.90
CA LEU A 79 2.97 6.45 -3.17
C LEU A 79 1.44 6.49 -3.21
N GLY A 80 0.80 5.51 -3.84
CA GLY A 80 -0.65 5.38 -3.88
C GLY A 80 -1.27 5.23 -2.48
N ILE A 81 -0.67 4.38 -1.63
CA ILE A 81 -1.10 4.22 -0.24
C ILE A 81 -0.98 5.56 0.50
N LYS A 82 0.17 6.22 0.43
CA LYS A 82 0.38 7.50 1.13
C LYS A 82 -0.57 8.60 0.64
N PHE A 83 -0.82 8.66 -0.66
CA PHE A 83 -1.81 9.55 -1.23
C PHE A 83 -3.20 9.32 -0.62
N ILE A 84 -3.66 8.06 -0.58
CA ILE A 84 -4.97 7.70 -0.02
C ILE A 84 -5.05 8.07 1.46
N GLN A 85 -4.01 7.76 2.26
CA GLN A 85 -3.98 8.10 3.69
C GLN A 85 -4.10 9.61 3.91
N VAL A 86 -3.29 10.40 3.20
CA VAL A 86 -3.31 11.87 3.32
C VAL A 86 -4.65 12.43 2.86
N PHE A 87 -5.15 11.98 1.70
CA PHE A 87 -6.41 12.46 1.14
C PHE A 87 -7.60 12.16 2.06
N MET A 88 -7.72 10.92 2.54
CA MET A 88 -8.78 10.53 3.47
C MET A 88 -8.66 11.27 4.79
N GLY A 89 -7.45 11.41 5.35
CA GLY A 89 -7.24 12.15 6.60
C GLY A 89 -7.66 13.61 6.49
N GLN A 90 -7.32 14.28 5.39
CA GLN A 90 -7.76 15.65 5.13
C GLN A 90 -9.29 15.75 4.97
N LEU A 91 -9.92 14.77 4.31
CA LEU A 91 -11.36 14.74 4.13
C LEU A 91 -12.08 14.62 5.48
N VAL A 92 -11.65 13.70 6.34
CA VAL A 92 -12.23 13.53 7.70
C VAL A 92 -12.03 14.78 8.54
N ALA A 93 -10.84 15.39 8.52
CA ALA A 93 -10.56 16.61 9.26
C ALA A 93 -11.50 17.76 8.87
N ARG A 94 -11.79 17.92 7.57
CA ARG A 94 -12.72 18.95 7.07
C ARG A 94 -14.19 18.69 7.44
N MET A 95 -14.57 17.44 7.66
CA MET A 95 -15.94 17.08 8.07
C MET A 95 -16.15 17.15 9.59
N ALA A 96 -15.06 17.19 10.36
CA ALA A 96 -15.10 17.26 11.83
C ALA A 96 -15.06 18.69 12.37
N ILE A 97 -14.59 19.66 11.57
CA ILE A 97 -14.66 21.11 11.81
C ILE A 97 -16.04 21.62 11.38
#